data_AF-A0A252DRH3-F1
#
_entry.id   AF-A0A252DRH3-F1
#
_cell.length_a   1.000
_cell.length_b   1.000
_cell.length_c   1.000
_cell.angle_alpha   90.00
_cell.angle_beta   90.00
_cell.angle_gamma   90.00
#
_symmetry.space_group_name_H-M   'P 1'
#
loop_
_entity.id
_entity.type
_entity.pdbx_description
1 polymer ?
#
loop_
_entity_poly.entity_id
_entity_poly.type
_entity_poly.pdbx_seq_one_letter_code
_entity_poly.pdbx_strand_id
1 'polypeptide(L)'
;MNPQSIHQWFSVEQQRKYVAQLQGRVGITRRRAEYFVKLWAYLLLKQRQELGQHLKQPLRELELPSGFVPCTHREAQEVFYGDDDRGSDRSAGMMIDKLVALGLIEKDFDGNSTCIRIRSLLPNPQDSSKAKATIKFFPDYFNPRTDAIPVASFLARNYNWMNKKATALPHRIVRILRGWAEQYPTGMRVLRRSDTQDAVGFYILYPVAREFEANFFLSPRNSLHLSATWDDDPFQIALRGDRNCTSIFVRSWQIDLPYKQSINVCEFLKDVQKTLVNIQADFPNLCDIYTLVIHPTDEQLVSALGFQKTNQDPQLSLNWMYLPLDKYLSLDIEQAVSGLQFD
;
A
#
# COMPACT_ATOMS: atom_id res chain seq x y z
N MET A 1 -13.67 29.43 -8.41
CA MET A 1 -12.27 29.80 -8.73
C MET A 1 -11.92 29.32 -10.14
N ASN A 2 -11.16 30.09 -10.94
CA ASN A 2 -10.65 29.62 -12.24
C ASN A 2 -9.42 28.68 -12.01
N PRO A 3 -9.49 27.39 -12.36
CA PRO A 3 -8.40 26.44 -12.18
C PRO A 3 -7.09 26.85 -12.88
N GLN A 4 -7.16 27.62 -13.97
CA GLN A 4 -5.98 28.08 -14.71
C GLN A 4 -5.13 29.11 -13.95
N SER A 5 -5.69 29.72 -12.89
CA SER A 5 -4.97 30.71 -12.08
C SER A 5 -4.07 30.10 -11.00
N ILE A 6 -4.01 28.77 -10.85
CA ILE A 6 -3.27 28.09 -9.77
C ILE A 6 -1.81 28.56 -9.67
N HIS A 7 -1.16 28.82 -10.80
CA HIS A 7 0.24 29.31 -10.82
C HIS A 7 0.42 30.71 -10.22
N GLN A 8 -0.62 31.54 -10.21
CA GLN A 8 -0.63 32.86 -9.56
C GLN A 8 -0.82 32.71 -8.04
N TRP A 9 -1.64 31.73 -7.63
CA TRP A 9 -1.90 31.47 -6.21
C TRP A 9 -0.80 30.67 -5.54
N PHE A 10 -0.15 29.76 -6.27
CA PHE A 10 0.89 28.88 -5.75
C PHE A 10 2.00 28.75 -6.79
N SER A 11 3.12 29.44 -6.54
CA SER A 11 4.18 29.59 -7.54
C SER A 11 4.78 28.26 -7.98
N VAL A 12 5.29 28.20 -9.21
CA VAL A 12 5.94 27.00 -9.77
C VAL A 12 7.13 26.55 -8.91
N GLU A 13 7.86 27.49 -8.32
CA GLU A 13 8.99 27.20 -7.41
C GLU A 13 8.53 26.50 -6.14
N GLN A 14 7.42 26.95 -5.54
CA GLN A 14 6.82 26.27 -4.39
C GLN A 14 6.29 24.89 -4.79
N GLN A 15 5.56 24.79 -5.92
CA GLN A 15 5.10 23.49 -6.45
C GLN A 15 6.26 22.50 -6.60
N ARG A 16 7.40 22.93 -7.14
CA ARG A 16 8.60 22.08 -7.32
C ARG A 16 9.13 21.51 -6.00
N LYS A 17 9.04 22.24 -4.89
CA LYS A 17 9.45 21.74 -3.57
C LYS A 17 8.59 20.56 -3.13
N TYR A 18 7.27 20.70 -3.21
CA TYR A 18 6.33 19.61 -2.87
C TYR A 18 6.45 18.44 -3.84
N VAL A 19 6.59 18.73 -5.14
CA VAL A 19 6.82 17.71 -6.16
C VAL A 19 8.10 16.93 -5.89
N ALA A 20 9.20 17.59 -5.50
CA ALA A 20 10.47 16.93 -5.16
C ALA A 20 10.34 16.00 -3.94
N GLN A 21 9.53 16.35 -2.94
CA GLN A 21 9.24 15.49 -1.79
C GLN A 21 8.41 14.23 -2.15
N LEU A 22 7.69 14.28 -3.27
CA LEU A 22 6.87 13.19 -3.79
C LEU A 22 7.62 12.35 -4.84
N GLN A 23 8.58 12.95 -5.53
CA GLN A 23 9.45 12.29 -6.49
C GLN A 23 10.38 11.29 -5.78
N GLY A 24 10.58 10.12 -6.40
CA GLY A 24 11.33 9.00 -5.80
C GLY A 24 10.44 7.92 -5.15
N ARG A 25 9.13 8.17 -5.02
CA ARG A 25 8.15 7.16 -4.58
C ARG A 25 7.66 6.33 -5.79
N VAL A 26 7.62 5.00 -5.67
CA VAL A 26 7.22 4.09 -6.77
C VAL A 26 5.79 4.41 -7.22
N GLY A 27 5.59 4.47 -8.54
CA GLY A 27 4.30 4.81 -9.15
C GLY A 27 3.99 6.32 -9.20
N ILE A 28 4.75 7.18 -8.49
CA ILE A 28 4.64 8.63 -8.62
C ILE A 28 5.65 9.11 -9.66
N THR A 29 5.18 9.25 -10.90
CA THR A 29 5.96 9.95 -11.93
C THR A 29 5.94 11.45 -11.65
N ARG A 30 6.92 12.19 -12.18
CA ARG A 30 6.95 13.65 -12.10
C ARG A 30 5.61 14.31 -12.43
N ARG A 31 4.95 13.87 -13.53
CA ARG A 31 3.63 14.38 -13.92
C ARG A 31 2.54 14.08 -12.88
N ARG A 32 2.54 12.89 -12.27
CA ARG A 32 1.54 12.54 -11.24
C ARG A 32 1.73 13.37 -9.97
N ALA A 33 2.97 13.60 -9.57
CA ALA A 33 3.29 14.49 -8.46
C ALA A 33 2.83 15.93 -8.76
N GLU A 34 3.13 16.45 -9.95
CA GLU A 34 2.70 17.78 -10.38
C GLU A 34 1.16 17.91 -10.35
N TYR A 35 0.43 16.95 -10.90
CA TYR A 35 -1.04 16.94 -10.89
C TYR A 35 -1.63 16.83 -9.50
N PHE A 36 -1.05 15.99 -8.64
CA PHE A 36 -1.49 15.89 -7.25
C PHE A 36 -1.32 17.22 -6.50
N VAL A 37 -0.15 17.88 -6.62
CA VAL A 37 0.12 19.16 -5.97
C VAL A 37 -0.81 20.26 -6.50
N LYS A 38 -1.05 20.31 -7.81
CA LYS A 38 -2.01 21.25 -8.41
C LYS A 38 -3.43 21.03 -7.89
N LEU A 39 -3.87 19.77 -7.79
CA LEU A 39 -5.19 19.41 -7.23
C LEU A 39 -5.31 19.80 -5.77
N TRP A 40 -4.30 19.51 -4.96
CA TRP A 40 -4.29 19.89 -3.55
C TRP A 40 -4.42 21.40 -3.38
N ALA A 41 -3.60 22.19 -4.08
CA ALA A 41 -3.69 23.64 -4.06
C ALA A 41 -5.09 24.14 -4.48
N TYR A 42 -5.64 23.55 -5.54
CA TYR A 42 -6.96 23.89 -6.04
C TYR A 42 -8.07 23.65 -5.00
N LEU A 43 -8.10 22.46 -4.39
CA LEU A 43 -9.13 22.10 -3.41
C LEU A 43 -9.04 22.96 -2.14
N LEU A 44 -7.82 23.28 -1.69
CA LEU A 44 -7.61 24.16 -0.54
C LEU A 44 -8.16 25.56 -0.80
N LEU A 45 -7.82 26.14 -1.95
CA LEU A 45 -8.29 27.46 -2.33
C LEU A 45 -9.81 27.49 -2.54
N LYS A 46 -10.37 26.45 -3.18
CA LYS A 46 -11.82 26.30 -3.39
C LYS A 46 -12.56 26.30 -2.06
N GLN A 47 -12.13 25.47 -1.12
CA GLN A 47 -12.75 25.42 0.21
C GLN A 47 -12.62 26.74 0.97
N ARG A 48 -11.45 27.38 0.98
CA ARG A 48 -11.27 28.68 1.65
C ARG A 48 -12.14 29.78 1.05
N GLN A 49 -12.34 29.76 -0.27
CA GLN A 49 -13.25 30.68 -0.96
C GLN A 49 -14.71 30.43 -0.59
N GLU A 50 -15.15 29.16 -0.56
CA GLU A 50 -16.51 28.77 -0.16
C GLU A 50 -16.81 29.12 1.30
N LEU A 51 -15.81 29.06 2.17
CA LEU A 51 -15.90 29.49 3.57
C LEU A 51 -15.76 31.02 3.77
N GLY A 52 -15.67 31.80 2.68
CA GLY A 52 -15.58 33.26 2.74
C GLY A 52 -14.30 33.80 3.36
N GLN A 53 -13.23 32.99 3.44
CA GLN A 53 -11.96 33.41 4.04
C GLN A 53 -11.19 34.35 3.11
N HIS A 54 -10.49 35.31 3.70
CA HIS A 54 -9.66 36.24 2.95
C HIS A 54 -8.38 35.54 2.48
N LEU A 55 -8.33 35.19 1.19
CA LEU A 55 -7.19 34.50 0.58
C LEU A 55 -6.00 35.45 0.45
N LYS A 56 -4.89 35.17 1.13
CA LYS A 56 -3.62 35.90 0.94
C LYS A 56 -2.82 35.27 -0.20
N GLN A 57 -2.53 36.05 -1.24
CA GLN A 57 -1.63 35.66 -2.33
C GLN A 57 -0.17 36.05 -2.02
N PRO A 58 0.82 35.27 -2.47
CA PRO A 58 0.72 33.86 -2.88
C PRO A 58 0.67 32.93 -1.67
N LEU A 59 0.07 31.74 -1.84
CA LEU A 59 0.18 30.65 -0.87
C LEU A 59 1.65 30.29 -0.69
N ARG A 60 2.11 30.31 0.57
CA ARG A 60 3.48 29.91 0.92
C ARG A 60 3.57 28.41 1.18
N GLU A 61 2.48 27.81 1.67
CA GLU A 61 2.40 26.42 2.11
C GLU A 61 1.03 25.83 1.74
N LEU A 62 0.98 24.49 1.63
CA LEU A 62 -0.25 23.74 1.38
C LEU A 62 -0.73 23.07 2.66
N GLU A 63 -1.76 23.65 3.26
CA GLU A 63 -2.53 23.01 4.32
C GLU A 63 -3.52 21.99 3.72
N LEU A 64 -3.95 21.02 4.52
CA LEU A 64 -4.99 20.09 4.09
C LEU A 64 -6.36 20.78 4.06
N PRO A 65 -7.13 20.62 2.97
CA PRO A 65 -8.55 20.91 3.01
C PRO A 65 -9.23 20.04 4.07
N SER A 66 -10.17 20.62 4.80
CA SER A 66 -10.99 19.89 5.77
C SER A 66 -11.99 18.98 5.05
N GLY A 67 -11.88 17.67 5.28
CA GLY A 67 -12.82 16.68 4.74
C GLY A 67 -12.83 16.57 3.21
N PHE A 68 -14.01 16.28 2.67
CA PHE A 68 -14.24 16.11 1.23
C PHE A 68 -14.62 17.44 0.57
N VAL A 69 -13.96 17.77 -0.53
CA VAL A 69 -14.23 18.97 -1.34
C VAL A 69 -14.76 18.55 -2.71
N PRO A 70 -15.91 19.08 -3.16
CA PRO A 70 -16.47 18.73 -4.47
C PRO A 70 -15.55 19.18 -5.59
N CYS A 71 -15.28 18.30 -6.54
CA CYS A 71 -14.43 18.55 -7.71
C CYS A 71 -14.93 17.73 -8.90
N THR A 72 -15.52 18.43 -9.86
CA THR A 72 -15.98 17.81 -11.11
C THR A 72 -14.79 17.33 -11.94
N HIS A 73 -15.00 16.34 -12.81
CA HIS A 73 -13.96 15.91 -13.73
C HIS A 73 -13.48 17.01 -14.67
N ARG A 74 -14.35 17.98 -14.98
CA ARG A 74 -14.00 19.17 -15.78
C ARG A 74 -13.07 20.11 -15.01
N GLU A 75 -13.39 20.42 -13.75
CA GLU A 75 -12.48 21.19 -12.89
C GLU A 75 -11.12 20.48 -12.77
N ALA A 76 -11.13 19.16 -12.52
CA ALA A 76 -9.89 18.38 -12.45
C ALA A 76 -9.13 18.37 -13.79
N GLN A 77 -9.82 18.33 -14.92
CA GLN A 77 -9.20 18.44 -16.25
C GLN A 77 -8.50 19.78 -16.40
N GLU A 78 -9.14 20.88 -16.03
CA GLU A 78 -8.53 22.22 -16.11
C GLU A 78 -7.35 22.35 -15.15
N VAL A 79 -7.40 21.72 -13.96
CA VAL A 79 -6.27 21.68 -13.01
C VAL A 79 -5.08 20.90 -13.56
N PHE A 80 -5.31 19.73 -14.16
CA PHE A 80 -4.24 18.85 -14.62
C PHE A 80 -3.67 19.28 -15.96
N TYR A 81 -4.55 19.72 -16.86
CA TYR A 81 -4.26 19.89 -18.28
C TYR A 81 -4.50 21.31 -18.77
N GLY A 82 -4.90 22.28 -17.94
CA GLY A 82 -5.26 23.63 -18.39
C GLY A 82 -4.14 24.41 -19.11
N ASP A 83 -2.88 24.00 -18.95
CA ASP A 83 -1.71 24.60 -19.63
C ASP A 83 -1.35 23.88 -20.95
N ASP A 84 -1.98 22.74 -21.25
CA ASP A 84 -1.73 21.90 -22.43
C ASP A 84 -3.06 21.68 -23.20
N ASP A 85 -3.07 21.73 -24.53
CA ASP A 85 -4.25 21.33 -25.34
C ASP A 85 -4.55 19.81 -25.31
N ARG A 86 -4.14 19.11 -24.24
CA ARG A 86 -4.14 17.65 -24.12
C ARG A 86 -4.81 17.21 -22.83
N GLY A 87 -5.97 16.55 -22.95
CA GLY A 87 -6.63 15.87 -21.83
C GLY A 87 -8.12 16.15 -21.82
N SER A 88 -8.92 15.10 -21.64
CA SER A 88 -10.38 15.18 -21.49
C SER A 88 -10.82 14.93 -20.05
N ASP A 89 -12.06 15.27 -19.72
CA ASP A 89 -12.69 14.95 -18.42
C ASP A 89 -12.52 13.48 -18.05
N ARG A 90 -12.63 12.57 -19.04
CA ARG A 90 -12.38 11.14 -18.85
C ARG A 90 -10.94 10.86 -18.41
N SER A 91 -9.96 11.51 -19.03
CA SER A 91 -8.54 11.34 -18.67
C SER A 91 -8.24 11.92 -17.28
N ALA A 92 -8.91 13.00 -16.89
CA ALA A 92 -8.82 13.56 -15.55
C ALA A 92 -9.43 12.61 -14.51
N GLY A 93 -10.59 12.01 -14.78
CA GLY A 93 -11.17 10.94 -13.95
C GLY A 93 -10.21 9.76 -13.78
N MET A 94 -9.59 9.29 -14.86
CA MET A 94 -8.56 8.24 -14.78
C MET A 94 -7.31 8.66 -14.00
N MET A 95 -6.96 9.95 -13.97
CA MET A 95 -5.87 10.45 -13.14
C MET A 95 -6.27 10.46 -11.66
N ILE A 96 -7.48 10.90 -11.33
CA ILE A 96 -8.04 10.81 -9.97
C ILE A 96 -7.98 9.36 -9.49
N ASP A 97 -8.43 8.39 -10.29
CA ASP A 97 -8.37 6.96 -9.94
C ASP A 97 -6.95 6.49 -9.62
N LYS A 98 -5.95 6.97 -10.37
CA LYS A 98 -4.54 6.66 -10.10
C LYS A 98 -4.06 7.29 -8.80
N LEU A 99 -4.44 8.53 -8.52
CA LEU A 99 -4.08 9.20 -7.27
C LEU A 99 -4.74 8.50 -6.06
N VAL A 100 -5.97 8.00 -6.22
CA VAL A 100 -6.66 7.15 -5.21
C VAL A 100 -5.89 5.85 -5.00
N ALA A 101 -5.53 5.14 -6.09
CA ALA A 101 -4.77 3.89 -6.00
C ALA A 101 -3.38 4.06 -5.39
N LEU A 102 -2.78 5.25 -5.53
CA LEU A 102 -1.51 5.61 -4.89
C LEU A 102 -1.67 6.06 -3.43
N GLY A 103 -2.91 6.05 -2.89
CA GLY A 103 -3.22 6.45 -1.52
C GLY A 103 -3.06 7.95 -1.26
N LEU A 104 -2.97 8.79 -2.30
CA LEU A 104 -2.75 10.23 -2.19
C LEU A 104 -4.04 11.00 -1.92
N ILE A 105 -5.18 10.46 -2.38
CA ILE A 105 -6.50 11.06 -2.22
C ILE A 105 -7.55 9.98 -1.96
N GLU A 106 -8.69 10.40 -1.43
CA GLU A 106 -9.93 9.63 -1.47
C GLU A 106 -10.94 10.30 -2.36
N LYS A 107 -11.84 9.49 -2.92
CA LYS A 107 -12.99 9.99 -3.67
C LYS A 107 -14.27 9.41 -3.13
N ASP A 108 -15.31 10.23 -3.08
CA ASP A 108 -16.69 9.87 -2.83
C ASP A 108 -17.59 10.50 -3.91
N PHE A 109 -18.84 10.08 -4.01
CA PHE A 109 -19.79 10.63 -4.96
C PHE A 109 -21.08 11.03 -4.25
N ASP A 110 -21.39 12.32 -4.25
CA ASP A 110 -22.54 12.90 -3.53
C ASP A 110 -23.86 12.87 -4.33
N GLY A 111 -23.85 12.25 -5.53
CA GLY A 111 -24.97 12.22 -6.46
C GLY A 111 -24.86 13.24 -7.60
N ASN A 112 -24.06 14.30 -7.44
CA ASN A 112 -23.87 15.35 -8.45
C ASN A 112 -22.41 15.49 -8.89
N SER A 113 -21.45 15.39 -7.98
CA SER A 113 -20.04 15.60 -8.24
C SER A 113 -19.17 14.58 -7.50
N THR A 114 -17.96 14.38 -8.01
CA THR A 114 -16.94 13.63 -7.29
C THR A 114 -16.42 14.51 -6.17
N CYS A 115 -16.53 14.05 -4.93
CA CYS A 115 -15.98 14.72 -3.77
C CYS A 115 -14.60 14.14 -3.48
N ILE A 116 -13.57 15.00 -3.41
CA ILE A 116 -12.18 14.58 -3.24
C ILE A 116 -11.66 15.04 -1.88
N ARG A 117 -11.03 14.13 -1.15
CA ARG A 117 -10.29 14.43 0.08
C ARG A 117 -8.81 14.19 -0.16
N ILE A 118 -7.97 15.19 0.12
CA ILE A 118 -6.53 15.01 0.11
C ILE A 118 -6.15 14.17 1.33
N ARG A 119 -5.48 13.04 1.12
CA ARG A 119 -4.90 12.30 2.23
C ARG A 119 -3.61 13.00 2.63
N SER A 120 -3.44 13.21 3.92
CA SER A 120 -2.19 13.74 4.38
C SER A 120 -1.06 12.74 4.11
N LEU A 121 0.05 13.25 3.61
CA LEU A 121 1.32 12.51 3.55
C LEU A 121 2.27 12.97 4.66
N LEU A 122 1.76 13.78 5.61
CA LEU A 122 2.46 14.37 6.75
C LEU A 122 1.47 14.55 7.91
N PRO A 123 1.77 14.18 9.17
CA PRO A 123 0.77 14.19 10.23
C PRO A 123 0.20 15.61 10.45
N ASN A 124 -1.12 15.76 10.33
CA ASN A 124 -1.82 16.98 10.76
C ASN A 124 -2.30 16.75 12.21
N PRO A 125 -1.75 17.45 13.21
CA PRO A 125 -2.07 17.24 14.63
C PRO A 125 -3.48 17.68 15.05
N GLN A 126 -4.37 18.05 14.11
CA GLN A 126 -5.66 18.69 14.40
C GLN A 126 -6.89 17.81 14.12
N ASP A 127 -6.75 16.61 13.55
CA ASP A 127 -7.88 15.67 13.39
C ASP A 127 -8.15 14.89 14.69
N SER A 128 -8.45 15.64 15.76
CA SER A 128 -9.04 15.11 16.99
C SER A 128 -10.58 15.14 16.91
N SER A 129 -11.15 14.59 15.83
CA SER A 129 -12.59 14.38 15.78
C SER A 129 -12.97 13.16 16.64
N LYS A 130 -13.55 13.45 17.82
CA LYS A 130 -14.26 12.58 18.76
C LYS A 130 -13.97 11.08 18.65
N ALA A 131 -13.24 10.55 19.63
CA ALA A 131 -12.98 9.14 19.85
C ALA A 131 -14.26 8.29 19.65
N LYS A 132 -14.44 7.77 18.42
CA LYS A 132 -15.24 6.57 18.18
C LYS A 132 -14.63 5.49 19.06
N ALA A 133 -15.48 4.68 19.71
CA ALA A 133 -15.04 3.55 20.52
C ALA A 133 -13.87 2.85 19.83
N THR A 134 -12.70 2.80 20.48
CA THR A 134 -11.48 2.28 19.88
C THR A 134 -11.71 0.81 19.56
N ILE A 135 -12.03 0.52 18.30
CA ILE A 135 -12.21 -0.84 17.81
C ILE A 135 -10.91 -1.58 18.07
N LYS A 136 -10.97 -2.70 18.80
CA LYS A 136 -9.79 -3.53 19.04
C LYS A 136 -9.55 -4.45 17.85
N PHE A 137 -8.28 -4.70 17.56
CA PHE A 137 -7.85 -5.62 16.51
C PHE A 137 -7.04 -6.75 17.12
N PHE A 138 -7.10 -7.93 16.51
CA PHE A 138 -6.32 -9.09 16.96
C PHE A 138 -5.91 -9.98 15.77
N PRO A 139 -4.70 -10.55 15.78
CA PRO A 139 -4.29 -11.53 14.79
C PRO A 139 -5.03 -12.87 14.93
N ASP A 140 -5.35 -13.52 13.82
CA ASP A 140 -6.04 -14.81 13.78
C ASP A 140 -5.68 -15.62 12.52
N TYR A 141 -6.07 -16.89 12.49
CA TYR A 141 -5.90 -17.75 11.32
C TYR A 141 -6.78 -17.27 10.16
N PHE A 142 -6.19 -17.29 8.96
CA PHE A 142 -6.94 -17.10 7.73
C PHE A 142 -7.91 -18.27 7.52
N ASN A 143 -9.18 -17.97 7.30
CA ASN A 143 -10.21 -18.93 6.96
C ASN A 143 -10.55 -18.84 5.46
N PRO A 144 -10.19 -19.83 4.63
CA PRO A 144 -10.40 -19.77 3.18
C PRO A 144 -11.87 -19.71 2.75
N ARG A 145 -12.81 -20.05 3.64
CA ARG A 145 -14.26 -19.99 3.37
C ARG A 145 -14.82 -18.60 3.53
N THR A 146 -14.36 -17.84 4.53
CA THR A 146 -14.90 -16.51 4.87
C THR A 146 -14.00 -15.38 4.41
N ASP A 147 -12.68 -15.54 4.49
CA ASP A 147 -11.72 -14.44 4.33
C ASP A 147 -11.19 -14.32 2.90
N ALA A 148 -11.20 -15.41 2.12
CA ALA A 148 -10.56 -15.43 0.80
C ALA A 148 -11.09 -14.34 -0.13
N ILE A 149 -12.41 -14.10 -0.14
CA ILE A 149 -13.04 -13.07 -0.98
C ILE A 149 -12.68 -11.66 -0.50
N PRO A 150 -12.96 -11.25 0.75
CA PRO A 150 -12.65 -9.90 1.20
C PRO A 150 -11.15 -9.59 1.15
N VAL A 151 -10.29 -10.54 1.51
CA VAL A 151 -8.83 -10.39 1.40
C VAL A 151 -8.40 -10.25 -0.06
N ALA A 152 -8.94 -11.05 -0.98
CA ALA A 152 -8.61 -10.92 -2.40
C ALA A 152 -9.03 -9.56 -2.98
N SER A 153 -10.21 -9.07 -2.61
CA SER A 153 -10.67 -7.73 -3.01
C SER A 153 -9.75 -6.63 -2.47
N PHE A 154 -9.31 -6.75 -1.22
CA PHE A 154 -8.34 -5.85 -0.59
C PHE A 154 -6.98 -5.87 -1.29
N LEU A 155 -6.39 -7.05 -1.49
CA LEU A 155 -5.12 -7.22 -2.18
C LEU A 155 -5.18 -6.74 -3.63
N ALA A 156 -6.28 -7.01 -4.34
CA ALA A 156 -6.47 -6.53 -5.70
C ALA A 156 -6.37 -5.00 -5.78
N ARG A 157 -6.93 -4.26 -4.81
CA ARG A 157 -6.78 -2.78 -4.75
C ARG A 157 -5.32 -2.37 -4.56
N ASN A 158 -4.60 -3.03 -3.66
CA ASN A 158 -3.19 -2.72 -3.36
C ASN A 158 -2.24 -3.09 -4.51
N TYR A 159 -2.59 -4.06 -5.34
CA TYR A 159 -1.78 -4.48 -6.49
C TYR A 159 -2.22 -3.87 -7.83
N ASN A 160 -3.38 -3.21 -7.90
CA ASN A 160 -3.95 -2.69 -9.15
C ASN A 160 -3.09 -1.61 -9.83
N TRP A 161 -2.24 -0.90 -9.09
CA TRP A 161 -1.38 0.14 -9.66
C TRP A 161 -0.38 -0.42 -10.69
N MET A 162 -0.04 -1.72 -10.62
CA MET A 162 0.81 -2.40 -11.60
C MET A 162 0.04 -2.87 -12.83
N ASN A 163 -1.25 -3.19 -12.70
CA ASN A 163 -2.06 -3.74 -13.79
C ASN A 163 -3.09 -2.75 -14.32
N LYS A 164 -2.87 -2.27 -15.54
CA LYS A 164 -3.78 -1.34 -16.24
C LYS A 164 -5.12 -1.98 -16.66
N LYS A 165 -5.30 -3.29 -16.50
CA LYS A 165 -6.46 -4.07 -16.97
C LYS A 165 -6.65 -5.31 -16.10
N ALA A 166 -7.68 -5.40 -15.24
CA ALA A 166 -8.39 -6.66 -14.96
C ALA A 166 -9.45 -6.49 -13.87
N THR A 167 -10.71 -6.42 -14.28
CA THR A 167 -11.87 -6.78 -13.43
C THR A 167 -11.83 -8.24 -12.96
N ALA A 168 -11.04 -9.11 -13.61
CA ALA A 168 -10.86 -10.53 -13.27
C ALA A 168 -9.82 -10.81 -12.15
N LEU A 169 -9.10 -9.79 -11.66
CA LEU A 169 -8.00 -9.97 -10.70
C LEU A 169 -8.44 -10.53 -9.33
N PRO A 170 -9.56 -10.07 -8.72
CA PRO A 170 -9.97 -10.58 -7.41
C PRO A 170 -10.30 -12.08 -7.43
N HIS A 171 -11.04 -12.56 -8.44
CA HIS A 171 -11.41 -13.98 -8.54
C HIS A 171 -10.18 -14.89 -8.67
N ARG A 172 -9.16 -14.46 -9.42
CA ARG A 172 -7.90 -15.21 -9.53
C ARG A 172 -7.17 -15.25 -8.18
N ILE A 173 -7.07 -14.12 -7.48
CA ILE A 173 -6.46 -14.07 -6.14
C ILE A 173 -7.20 -14.99 -5.17
N VAL A 174 -8.55 -15.05 -5.19
CA VAL A 174 -9.32 -15.99 -4.36
C VAL A 174 -8.87 -17.44 -4.58
N ARG A 175 -8.72 -17.86 -5.84
CA ARG A 175 -8.27 -19.23 -6.17
C ARG A 175 -6.88 -19.51 -5.63
N ILE A 176 -5.96 -18.56 -5.78
CA ILE A 176 -4.58 -18.67 -5.28
C ILE A 176 -4.57 -18.78 -3.76
N LEU A 177 -5.27 -17.89 -3.05
CA LEU A 177 -5.34 -17.91 -1.59
C LEU A 177 -5.92 -19.22 -1.06
N ARG A 178 -6.96 -19.76 -1.70
CA ARG A 178 -7.53 -21.06 -1.33
C ARG A 178 -6.54 -22.20 -1.57
N GLY A 179 -5.86 -22.21 -2.72
CA GLY A 179 -4.85 -23.23 -3.03
C GLY A 179 -3.67 -23.21 -2.07
N TRP A 180 -3.19 -22.02 -1.66
CA TRP A 180 -2.17 -21.90 -0.63
C TRP A 180 -2.67 -22.36 0.74
N ALA A 181 -3.91 -22.03 1.11
CA ALA A 181 -4.50 -22.48 2.38
C ALA A 181 -4.70 -23.99 2.44
N GLU A 182 -4.99 -24.64 1.31
CA GLU A 182 -5.06 -26.11 1.21
C GLU A 182 -3.68 -26.76 1.38
N GLN A 183 -2.62 -26.16 0.84
CA GLN A 183 -1.25 -26.69 0.92
C GLN A 183 -0.62 -26.45 2.29
N TYR A 184 -0.69 -25.22 2.81
CA TYR A 184 -0.03 -24.84 4.06
C TYR A 184 -0.71 -23.65 4.76
N PRO A 185 -1.77 -23.89 5.55
CA PRO A 185 -2.55 -22.83 6.18
C PRO A 185 -1.83 -22.13 7.34
N THR A 186 -0.83 -22.77 7.96
CA THR A 186 -0.13 -22.24 9.16
C THR A 186 0.43 -20.84 8.92
N GLY A 187 0.98 -20.60 7.73
CA GLY A 187 1.61 -19.33 7.37
C GLY A 187 0.65 -18.26 6.87
N MET A 188 -0.66 -18.49 6.88
CA MET A 188 -1.69 -17.56 6.43
C MET A 188 -2.48 -16.99 7.61
N ARG A 189 -2.40 -15.68 7.79
CA ARG A 189 -2.92 -15.00 8.98
C ARG A 189 -3.62 -13.70 8.60
N VAL A 190 -4.57 -13.30 9.43
CA VAL A 190 -5.34 -12.07 9.25
C VAL A 190 -5.32 -11.24 10.51
N LEU A 191 -5.44 -9.92 10.34
CA LEU A 191 -5.76 -9.01 11.44
C LEU A 191 -7.27 -8.78 11.42
N ARG A 192 -7.97 -9.15 12.49
CA ARG A 192 -9.43 -9.06 12.58
C ARG A 192 -9.88 -7.88 13.42
N ARG A 193 -11.01 -7.32 13.04
CA ARG A 193 -11.81 -6.47 13.93
C ARG A 193 -12.50 -7.31 15.01
N SER A 194 -12.45 -6.85 16.26
CA SER A 194 -13.13 -7.53 17.37
C SER A 194 -14.65 -7.52 17.28
N ASP A 195 -15.25 -6.47 16.71
CA ASP A 195 -16.70 -6.28 16.65
C ASP A 195 -17.37 -7.07 15.53
N THR A 196 -16.82 -7.02 14.31
CA THR A 196 -17.42 -7.67 13.13
C THR A 196 -16.71 -8.96 12.71
N GLN A 197 -15.53 -9.26 13.27
CA GLN A 197 -14.65 -10.36 12.85
C GLN A 197 -14.10 -10.21 11.42
N ASP A 198 -14.33 -9.05 10.78
CA ASP A 198 -13.83 -8.77 9.43
C ASP A 198 -12.30 -8.75 9.41
N ALA A 199 -11.73 -9.41 8.40
CA ALA A 199 -10.31 -9.34 8.12
C ALA A 199 -9.95 -7.98 7.49
N VAL A 200 -9.14 -7.21 8.20
CA VAL A 200 -8.66 -5.88 7.79
C VAL A 200 -7.16 -5.84 7.52
N GLY A 201 -6.45 -6.91 7.86
CA GLY A 201 -5.08 -7.15 7.45
C GLY A 201 -4.90 -8.61 7.07
N PHE A 202 -3.88 -8.87 6.28
CA PHE A 202 -3.54 -10.20 5.80
C PHE A 202 -2.03 -10.31 5.60
N TYR A 203 -1.48 -11.43 6.04
CA TYR A 203 -0.18 -11.86 5.55
C TYR A 203 -0.19 -13.32 5.19
N ILE A 204 0.69 -13.64 4.25
CA ILE A 204 1.07 -15.00 3.93
C ILE A 204 2.58 -15.08 3.85
N LEU A 205 3.10 -16.08 4.56
CA LEU A 205 4.46 -16.55 4.42
C LEU A 205 4.46 -18.07 4.35
N TYR A 206 5.35 -18.67 3.59
CA TYR A 206 5.44 -20.12 3.51
C TYR A 206 6.87 -20.60 3.26
N PRO A 207 7.21 -21.80 3.75
CA PRO A 207 8.48 -22.47 3.45
C PRO A 207 8.54 -22.82 1.95
N VAL A 208 9.68 -22.56 1.32
CA VAL A 208 9.89 -22.79 -0.11
C VAL A 208 10.61 -24.10 -0.33
N ALA A 209 10.11 -24.91 -1.26
CA ALA A 209 10.77 -26.15 -1.65
C ALA A 209 12.18 -25.84 -2.19
N ARG A 210 13.18 -26.60 -1.72
CA ARG A 210 14.60 -26.36 -2.01
C ARG A 210 14.91 -26.14 -3.50
N GLU A 211 14.22 -26.87 -4.37
CA GLU A 211 14.37 -26.80 -5.83
C GLU A 211 14.09 -25.41 -6.40
N PHE A 212 13.29 -24.59 -5.70
CA PHE A 212 12.87 -23.26 -6.12
C PHE A 212 13.59 -22.13 -5.38
N GLU A 213 14.48 -22.45 -4.41
CA GLU A 213 15.23 -21.45 -3.66
C GLU A 213 16.13 -20.58 -4.57
N ALA A 214 16.68 -21.18 -5.63
CA ALA A 214 17.48 -20.46 -6.63
C ALA A 214 16.73 -19.28 -7.26
N ASN A 215 15.39 -19.28 -7.26
CA ASN A 215 14.57 -18.21 -7.84
C ASN A 215 14.68 -16.89 -7.06
N PHE A 216 15.10 -16.91 -5.79
CA PHE A 216 15.43 -15.67 -5.04
C PHE A 216 16.67 -14.97 -5.56
N PHE A 217 17.49 -15.64 -6.37
CA PHE A 217 18.68 -15.09 -7.01
C PHE A 217 18.42 -14.71 -8.48
N LEU A 218 17.19 -14.90 -8.97
CA LEU A 218 16.79 -14.46 -10.30
C LEU A 218 16.03 -13.12 -10.23
N SER A 219 15.72 -12.55 -11.39
CA SER A 219 14.94 -11.30 -11.46
C SER A 219 13.58 -11.47 -10.76
N PRO A 220 13.20 -10.53 -9.86
CA PRO A 220 11.98 -10.66 -9.05
C PRO A 220 10.69 -10.43 -9.84
N ARG A 221 10.74 -9.95 -11.10
CA ARG A 221 9.55 -9.60 -11.88
C ARG A 221 8.59 -10.78 -12.10
N ASN A 222 9.15 -11.99 -12.19
CA ASN A 222 8.35 -13.21 -12.41
C ASN A 222 7.61 -13.63 -11.13
N SER A 223 8.06 -13.14 -9.97
CA SER A 223 7.51 -13.45 -8.65
C SER A 223 6.29 -12.62 -8.29
N LEU A 224 5.83 -11.72 -9.16
CA LEU A 224 4.65 -10.88 -8.96
C LEU A 224 3.32 -11.63 -9.18
N HIS A 225 3.21 -12.87 -8.70
CA HIS A 225 2.13 -13.79 -9.06
C HIS A 225 0.73 -13.28 -8.67
N LEU A 226 0.57 -12.57 -7.55
CA LEU A 226 -0.72 -11.96 -7.16
C LEU A 226 -1.16 -10.82 -8.09
N SER A 227 -0.21 -10.23 -8.83
CA SER A 227 -0.45 -9.16 -9.79
C SER A 227 -0.15 -9.56 -11.24
N ALA A 228 0.15 -10.82 -11.50
CA ALA A 228 0.44 -11.32 -12.84
C ALA A 228 -0.85 -11.80 -13.54
N THR A 229 -0.80 -11.88 -14.87
CA THR A 229 -1.85 -12.46 -15.69
C THR A 229 -1.61 -13.94 -16.03
N TRP A 230 -0.45 -14.49 -15.68
CA TRP A 230 -0.10 -15.90 -15.88
C TRP A 230 -0.43 -16.74 -14.63
N ASP A 231 -0.75 -18.02 -14.82
CA ASP A 231 -1.22 -18.89 -13.74
C ASP A 231 -0.13 -19.72 -13.05
N ASP A 232 1.08 -19.73 -13.59
CA ASP A 232 2.21 -20.46 -12.99
C ASP A 232 2.87 -19.62 -11.89
N ASP A 233 3.00 -20.19 -10.69
CA ASP A 233 3.80 -19.61 -9.62
C ASP A 233 5.25 -20.11 -9.75
N PRO A 234 6.27 -19.23 -9.83
CA PRO A 234 7.66 -19.65 -9.85
C PRO A 234 8.14 -20.23 -8.51
N PHE A 235 7.32 -20.25 -7.46
CA PHE A 235 7.66 -20.87 -6.18
C PHE A 235 6.66 -21.96 -5.83
N GLN A 236 7.18 -23.02 -5.20
CA GLN A 236 6.38 -24.09 -4.63
C GLN A 236 6.55 -24.14 -3.11
N ILE A 237 5.46 -24.40 -2.41
CA ILE A 237 5.47 -24.59 -0.95
C ILE A 237 6.14 -25.94 -0.63
N ALA A 238 7.07 -25.94 0.33
CA ALA A 238 7.74 -27.16 0.78
C ALA A 238 6.75 -28.11 1.49
N LEU A 239 7.02 -29.41 1.38
CA LEU A 239 6.26 -30.42 2.11
C LEU A 239 6.63 -30.40 3.60
N ARG A 240 5.64 -30.39 4.49
CA ARG A 240 5.86 -30.42 5.95
C ARG A 240 6.83 -31.54 6.34
N GLY A 241 7.83 -31.21 7.16
CA GLY A 241 8.88 -32.13 7.60
C GLY A 241 10.11 -32.19 6.69
N ASP A 242 10.13 -31.44 5.58
CA ASP A 242 11.33 -31.34 4.74
C ASP A 242 12.48 -30.67 5.51
N ARG A 243 13.48 -31.47 5.86
CA ARG A 243 14.67 -31.03 6.57
C ARG A 243 15.63 -30.24 5.69
N ASN A 244 15.48 -30.26 4.37
CA ASN A 244 16.32 -29.48 3.48
C ASN A 244 15.73 -28.11 3.14
N CYS A 245 14.55 -27.78 3.69
CA CYS A 245 13.96 -26.46 3.55
C CYS A 245 14.66 -25.47 4.50
N THR A 246 15.27 -24.45 3.90
CA THR A 246 16.05 -23.38 4.56
C THR A 246 15.35 -22.03 4.48
N SER A 247 14.48 -21.85 3.49
CA SER A 247 13.95 -20.55 3.08
C SER A 247 12.45 -20.41 3.29
N ILE A 248 12.03 -19.26 3.83
CA ILE A 248 10.64 -18.79 3.87
C ILE A 248 10.47 -17.63 2.90
N PHE A 249 9.35 -17.63 2.17
CA PHE A 249 8.91 -16.48 1.39
C PHE A 249 7.76 -15.76 2.09
N VAL A 250 7.96 -14.50 2.48
CA VAL A 250 6.86 -13.57 2.78
C VAL A 250 6.25 -13.09 1.47
N ARG A 251 5.14 -13.71 1.09
CA ARG A 251 4.50 -13.53 -0.21
C ARG A 251 3.60 -12.29 -0.25
N SER A 252 2.99 -11.95 0.88
CA SER A 252 2.23 -10.72 1.07
C SER A 252 2.17 -10.39 2.56
N TRP A 253 2.25 -9.11 2.90
CA TRP A 253 1.97 -8.61 4.24
C TRP A 253 1.35 -7.23 4.07
N GLN A 254 0.08 -7.07 4.43
CA GLN A 254 -0.68 -5.86 4.16
C GLN A 254 -1.74 -5.63 5.25
N ILE A 255 -1.87 -4.40 5.72
CA ILE A 255 -3.00 -3.93 6.54
C ILE A 255 -3.73 -2.86 5.73
N ASP A 256 -5.06 -2.92 5.67
CA ASP A 256 -5.84 -1.90 4.98
C ASP A 256 -5.60 -0.53 5.63
N LEU A 257 -5.36 0.48 4.80
CA LEU A 257 -4.80 1.78 5.19
C LEU A 257 -5.54 2.42 6.38
N PRO A 258 -6.89 2.40 6.47
CA PRO A 258 -7.60 2.97 7.61
C PRO A 258 -7.29 2.32 8.96
N TYR A 259 -6.67 1.13 8.95
CA TYR A 259 -6.34 0.34 10.14
C TYR A 259 -4.82 0.19 10.33
N LYS A 260 -4.00 0.75 9.44
CA LYS A 260 -2.53 0.64 9.47
C LYS A 260 -1.94 1.64 10.45
N GLN A 261 -2.22 1.43 11.73
CA GLN A 261 -1.69 2.22 12.85
C GLN A 261 -0.52 1.49 13.51
N SER A 262 0.37 2.23 14.16
CA SER A 262 1.57 1.67 14.83
C SER A 262 1.26 0.46 15.72
N ILE A 263 0.21 0.56 16.57
CA ILE A 263 -0.20 -0.53 17.45
C ILE A 263 -0.59 -1.80 16.68
N ASN A 264 -1.33 -1.66 15.57
CA ASN A 264 -1.79 -2.78 14.75
C ASN A 264 -0.64 -3.39 13.94
N VAL A 265 0.28 -2.55 13.45
CA VAL A 265 1.51 -2.99 12.79
C VAL A 265 2.37 -3.80 13.76
N CYS A 266 2.60 -3.30 14.97
CA CYS A 266 3.36 -4.01 16.01
C CYS A 266 2.73 -5.36 16.35
N GLU A 267 1.43 -5.39 16.64
CA GLU A 267 0.72 -6.63 16.96
C GLU A 267 0.80 -7.64 15.82
N PHE A 268 0.64 -7.19 14.57
CA PHE A 268 0.65 -8.11 13.44
C PHE A 268 2.05 -8.62 13.08
N LEU A 269 3.11 -7.84 13.33
CA LEU A 269 4.50 -8.30 13.20
C LEU A 269 4.91 -9.25 14.33
N LYS A 270 4.43 -9.04 15.56
CA LYS A 270 4.61 -10.01 16.65
C LYS A 270 3.92 -11.34 16.35
N ASP A 271 2.76 -11.32 15.67
CA ASP A 271 2.12 -12.54 15.19
C ASP A 271 2.98 -13.27 14.14
N VAL A 272 3.70 -12.54 13.28
CA VAL A 272 4.67 -13.11 12.34
C VAL A 272 5.77 -13.84 13.12
N GLN A 273 6.36 -13.25 14.17
CA GLN A 273 7.37 -13.93 15.01
C GLN A 273 6.82 -15.24 15.59
N LYS A 274 5.62 -15.23 16.17
CA LYS A 274 4.97 -16.43 16.71
C LYS A 274 4.72 -17.49 15.63
N THR A 275 4.27 -17.05 14.45
CA THR A 275 3.97 -17.94 13.33
C THR A 275 5.25 -18.58 12.79
N LEU A 276 6.34 -17.83 12.69
CA LEU A 276 7.63 -18.33 12.24
C LEU A 276 8.21 -19.40 13.18
N VAL A 277 8.06 -19.22 14.50
CA VAL A 277 8.43 -20.26 15.49
C VAL A 277 7.62 -21.54 15.26
N ASN A 278 6.33 -21.43 14.98
CA ASN A 278 5.49 -22.61 14.67
C ASN A 278 5.93 -23.29 13.37
N ILE A 279 6.36 -22.52 12.36
CA ILE A 279 6.85 -23.08 11.10
C ILE A 279 8.21 -23.76 11.29
N GLN A 280 9.10 -23.25 12.15
CA GLN A 280 10.35 -23.93 12.49
C GLN A 280 10.12 -25.33 13.09
N ALA A 281 9.02 -25.54 13.81
CA ALA A 281 8.65 -26.87 14.30
C ALA A 281 8.32 -27.85 13.15
N ASP A 282 7.71 -27.35 12.07
CA ASP A 282 7.42 -28.11 10.85
C ASP A 282 8.67 -28.31 9.97
N PHE A 283 9.64 -27.39 10.03
CA PHE A 283 10.83 -27.32 9.18
C PHE A 283 12.07 -26.88 10.00
N PRO A 284 12.80 -27.84 10.61
CA PRO A 284 13.81 -27.53 11.63
C PRO A 284 15.03 -26.72 11.16
N ASN A 285 15.32 -26.73 9.85
CA ASN A 285 16.51 -26.08 9.28
C ASN A 285 16.20 -24.74 8.61
N LEU A 286 15.01 -24.18 8.82
CA LEU A 286 14.67 -22.86 8.33
C LEU A 286 15.57 -21.79 8.97
N CYS A 287 16.18 -20.97 8.13
CA CYS A 287 17.14 -19.94 8.54
C CYS A 287 17.02 -18.64 7.74
N ASP A 288 16.31 -18.63 6.61
CA ASP A 288 16.30 -17.51 5.68
C ASP A 288 14.89 -16.98 5.42
N ILE A 289 14.72 -15.65 5.48
CA ILE A 289 13.47 -14.98 5.11
C ILE A 289 13.72 -14.12 3.87
N TYR A 290 12.94 -14.39 2.83
CA TYR A 290 12.88 -13.58 1.62
C TYR A 290 11.55 -12.87 1.50
N THR A 291 11.57 -11.65 0.97
CA THR A 291 10.36 -10.91 0.62
C THR A 291 10.57 -10.08 -0.63
N LEU A 292 9.47 -9.75 -1.29
CA LEU A 292 9.44 -8.79 -2.38
C LEU A 292 8.64 -7.58 -1.92
N VAL A 293 9.32 -6.43 -1.79
CA VAL A 293 8.64 -5.18 -1.44
C VAL A 293 8.04 -4.59 -2.71
N ILE A 294 6.72 -4.71 -2.82
CA ILE A 294 5.97 -4.24 -3.98
C ILE A 294 5.52 -2.79 -3.77
N HIS A 295 5.21 -2.38 -2.54
CA HIS A 295 4.72 -1.03 -2.25
C HIS A 295 5.75 -0.20 -1.44
N PRO A 296 6.03 1.07 -1.80
CA PRO A 296 7.03 1.91 -1.12
C PRO A 296 6.75 2.17 0.35
N THR A 297 5.47 2.23 0.74
CA THR A 297 5.11 2.43 2.15
C THR A 297 5.50 1.23 3.03
N ASP A 298 5.84 0.09 2.42
CA ASP A 298 6.37 -1.08 3.11
C ASP A 298 7.90 -1.15 3.03
N GLU A 299 8.57 -0.38 2.16
CA GLU A 299 10.04 -0.40 2.05
C GLU A 299 10.71 0.18 3.30
N GLN A 300 10.14 1.25 3.86
CA GLN A 300 10.60 1.81 5.14
C GLN A 300 10.39 0.82 6.28
N LEU A 301 9.25 0.14 6.31
CA LEU A 301 8.96 -0.90 7.29
C LEU A 301 9.96 -2.05 7.19
N VAL A 302 10.14 -2.60 6.00
CA VAL A 302 11.03 -3.76 5.77
C VAL A 302 12.49 -3.39 6.05
N SER A 303 12.91 -2.16 5.72
CA SER A 303 14.24 -1.66 6.08
C SER A 303 14.42 -1.48 7.59
N ALA A 304 13.39 -0.99 8.30
CA ALA A 304 13.43 -0.84 9.76
C ALA A 304 13.48 -2.19 10.49
N LEU A 305 12.88 -3.23 9.90
CA LEU A 305 13.01 -4.61 10.35
C LEU A 305 14.37 -5.24 10.03
N GLY A 306 15.27 -4.52 9.35
CA GLY A 306 16.65 -4.95 9.09
C GLY A 306 16.82 -5.81 7.84
N PHE A 307 15.81 -5.91 6.97
CA PHE A 307 15.97 -6.58 5.69
C PHE A 307 16.94 -5.83 4.78
N GLN A 308 17.71 -6.58 4.02
CA GLN A 308 18.72 -6.07 3.09
C GLN A 308 18.32 -6.33 1.64
N LYS A 309 18.54 -5.34 0.78
CA LYS A 309 18.40 -5.50 -0.68
C LYS A 309 19.43 -6.50 -1.18
N THR A 310 18.99 -7.43 -2.01
CA THR A 310 19.85 -8.41 -2.69
C THR A 310 19.78 -8.20 -4.20
N ASN A 311 19.12 -9.08 -4.94
CA ASN A 311 19.06 -9.00 -6.39
C ASN A 311 17.98 -8.03 -6.86
N GLN A 312 18.37 -7.17 -7.80
CA GLN A 312 17.54 -6.15 -8.42
C GLN A 312 17.03 -6.58 -9.80
N ASP A 313 15.81 -6.18 -10.16
CA ASP A 313 15.35 -6.28 -11.54
C ASP A 313 16.03 -5.23 -12.44
N PRO A 314 16.56 -5.60 -13.62
CA PRO A 314 17.25 -4.66 -14.50
C PRO A 314 16.33 -3.62 -15.15
N GLN A 315 15.00 -3.84 -15.17
CA GLN A 315 14.03 -2.99 -15.88
C GLN A 315 13.02 -2.33 -14.95
N LEU A 316 12.68 -2.98 -13.83
CA LEU A 316 11.73 -2.49 -12.83
C LEU A 316 12.46 -2.11 -11.54
N SER A 317 11.93 -1.15 -10.81
CA SER A 317 12.41 -0.80 -9.46
C SER A 317 11.93 -1.82 -8.42
N LEU A 318 12.29 -3.08 -8.62
CA LEU A 318 11.95 -4.22 -7.76
C LEU A 318 13.25 -4.88 -7.28
N ASN A 319 13.29 -5.22 -6.00
CA ASN A 319 14.43 -5.89 -5.40
C ASN A 319 13.94 -7.01 -4.49
N TRP A 320 14.66 -8.13 -4.50
CA TRP A 320 14.57 -9.08 -3.41
C TRP A 320 15.11 -8.47 -2.12
N MET A 321 14.43 -8.74 -1.02
CA MET A 321 14.84 -8.34 0.32
C MET A 321 15.05 -9.60 1.16
N TYR A 322 16.12 -9.61 1.94
CA TYR A 322 16.58 -10.77 2.71
C TYR A 322 16.82 -10.41 4.19
N LEU A 323 16.47 -11.33 5.08
CA LEU A 323 16.80 -11.26 6.50
C LEU A 323 16.98 -12.68 7.07
N PRO A 324 18.07 -12.97 7.80
CA PRO A 324 18.18 -14.22 8.55
C PRO A 324 17.04 -14.35 9.56
N LEU A 325 16.40 -15.52 9.62
CA LEU A 325 15.26 -15.82 10.48
C LEU A 325 15.55 -15.52 11.95
N ASP A 326 16.70 -15.98 12.46
CA ASP A 326 17.08 -15.77 13.86
C ASP A 326 17.19 -14.28 14.21
N LYS A 327 17.67 -13.45 13.28
CA LYS A 327 17.71 -12.00 13.49
C LYS A 327 16.30 -11.46 13.64
N TYR A 328 15.37 -11.85 12.76
CA TYR A 328 13.98 -11.42 12.85
C TYR A 328 13.30 -11.85 14.15
N LEU A 329 13.51 -13.10 14.58
CA LEU A 329 12.94 -13.63 15.82
C LEU A 329 13.48 -12.93 17.07
N SER A 330 14.72 -12.42 17.01
CA SER A 330 15.34 -11.66 18.10
C SER A 330 14.99 -10.17 18.13
N LEU A 331 14.29 -9.65 17.11
CA LEU A 331 13.93 -8.23 17.04
C LEU A 331 12.96 -7.83 18.14
N ASP A 332 13.26 -6.73 18.82
CA ASP A 332 12.24 -5.93 19.49
C ASP A 332 11.44 -5.18 18.43
N ILE A 333 10.25 -5.71 18.12
CA ILE A 333 9.37 -5.15 17.09
C ILE A 333 8.95 -3.71 17.43
N GLU A 334 8.67 -3.40 18.69
CA GLU A 334 8.22 -2.06 19.08
C GLU A 334 9.33 -1.05 18.87
N GLN A 335 10.55 -1.38 19.29
CA GLN A 335 11.71 -0.53 19.06
C GLN A 335 12.06 -0.41 17.58
N ALA A 336 12.00 -1.50 16.81
CA ALA A 336 12.35 -1.50 15.40
C ALA A 336 11.45 -0.56 14.58
N VAL A 337 10.15 -0.48 14.92
CA VAL A 337 9.17 0.31 14.16
C VAL A 337 8.83 1.65 14.82
N SER A 338 9.42 2.01 15.96
CA SER A 338 9.07 3.23 16.72
C SER A 338 9.32 4.52 15.95
N GLY A 339 10.30 4.52 15.04
CA GLY A 339 10.64 5.67 14.18
C GLY A 339 9.75 5.81 12.95
N LEU A 340 8.83 4.87 12.72
CA LEU A 340 7.96 4.87 11.55
C LEU A 340 6.63 5.55 11.87
N GLN A 341 6.15 6.35 10.92
CA GLN A 341 4.84 6.99 10.99
C GLN A 341 3.83 6.14 10.23
N PHE A 342 2.82 5.67 10.96
CA PHE A 342 1.72 4.88 10.45
C PHE A 342 0.43 5.63 10.80
N ASP A 343 -0.12 6.35 9.82
CA ASP A 343 -1.30 7.21 9.98
C ASP A 343 -2.61 6.41 9.97
#